data_AF-A0A839LQJ7-F1
#
_entry.id   AF-A0A839LQJ7-F1
#
_cell.length_a   1.000
_cell.length_b   1.000
_cell.length_c   1.000
_cell.angle_alpha   90.00
_cell.angle_beta   90.00
_cell.angle_gamma   90.00
#
_symmetry.space_group_name_H-M   'P 1'
#
loop_
_entity.id
_entity.type
_entity.pdbx_description
1 polymer ?
#
loop_
_entity_poly.entity_id
_entity_poly.type
_entity_poly.pdbx_seq_one_letter_code
_entity_poly.pdbx_strand_id
1 'polypeptide(L)'
;VISSPVNASNGKISGVELGAIYFPKGLPSPLDGLGFQGSVTRLTSSQNVPTANNAGEIVSELEAPFFGVSKLSWNATLAYEKGPVGARLSYVRRAGFLAAN
;
A
#
# COMPACT_ATOMS: atom_id res chain seq x y z
N VAL A 1 -37.80 4.26 12.45
CA VAL A 1 -36.73 5.01 11.76
C VAL A 1 -36.11 4.11 10.71
N ILE A 2 -36.30 4.43 9.43
CA ILE A 2 -35.61 3.76 8.33
C ILE A 2 -34.30 4.52 8.14
N SER A 3 -33.16 3.94 8.52
CA SER A 3 -31.86 4.52 8.17
C SER A 3 -31.50 4.07 6.76
N SER A 4 -31.51 4.97 5.77
CA SER A 4 -30.83 4.68 4.51
C SER A 4 -29.35 5.01 4.67
N PRO A 5 -28.44 4.31 3.97
CA PRO A 5 -27.07 4.77 3.86
C PRO A 5 -27.08 6.17 3.24
N VAL A 6 -26.45 7.13 3.91
CA VAL A 6 -26.18 8.46 3.35
C VAL A 6 -24.72 8.51 2.92
N ASN A 7 -24.47 8.97 1.70
CA ASN A 7 -23.09 9.26 1.24
C ASN A 7 -22.62 10.55 1.91
N ALA A 8 -22.27 10.44 3.19
CA ALA A 8 -21.80 11.54 4.01
C ALA A 8 -20.27 11.63 4.06
N SER A 9 -19.57 10.74 3.36
CA SER A 9 -18.12 10.73 3.29
C SER A 9 -17.60 10.98 1.87
N ASN A 10 -16.81 12.03 1.70
CA ASN A 10 -15.94 12.33 0.59
C ASN A 10 -14.48 12.09 1.00
N GLY A 11 -13.72 11.38 0.16
CA GLY A 11 -12.34 11.05 0.46
C GLY A 11 -11.45 11.05 -0.77
N LYS A 12 -10.19 11.38 -0.57
CA LYS A 12 -9.15 11.42 -1.60
C LYS A 12 -7.93 10.63 -1.15
N ILE A 13 -7.45 9.76 -2.03
CA ILE A 13 -6.14 9.10 -1.91
C ILE A 13 -5.27 9.58 -3.06
N SER A 14 -4.03 9.94 -2.77
CA SER A 14 -3.06 10.37 -3.76
C SER A 14 -1.67 9.92 -3.35
N GLY A 15 -0.80 9.65 -4.32
CA GLY A 15 0.52 9.13 -4.02
C GLY A 15 1.36 8.84 -5.25
N VAL A 16 2.49 8.21 -5.00
CA VAL A 16 3.45 7.81 -6.02
C VAL A 16 3.81 6.35 -5.80
N GLU A 17 3.95 5.65 -6.91
CA GLU A 17 4.41 4.26 -6.95
C GLU A 17 5.60 4.16 -7.90
N LEU A 18 6.62 3.43 -7.46
CA LEU A 18 7.80 3.16 -8.26
C LEU A 18 8.11 1.66 -8.18
N GLY A 19 8.36 1.07 -9.34
CA GLY A 19 8.74 -0.33 -9.47
C GLY A 19 9.96 -0.46 -10.37
N ALA A 20 10.84 -1.40 -10.04
CA ALA A 20 12.02 -1.68 -10.83
C ALA A 20 12.33 -3.18 -10.84
N ILE A 21 12.82 -3.65 -11.98
CA ILE A 21 13.33 -5.00 -12.17
C ILE A 21 14.68 -4.87 -12.88
N TYR A 22 15.69 -5.56 -12.36
CA TYR A 22 17.05 -5.47 -12.87
C TYR A 22 17.75 -6.84 -12.83
N PHE A 23 18.19 -7.29 -14.01
CA PHE A 23 18.97 -8.51 -14.19
C PHE A 23 20.27 -8.15 -14.94
N PRO A 24 21.36 -7.86 -14.22
CA PRO A 24 22.65 -7.54 -14.84
C PRO A 24 23.19 -8.72 -15.65
N LYS A 25 23.79 -8.41 -16.80
CA LYS A 25 24.56 -9.38 -17.60
C LYS A 25 26.05 -9.26 -17.27
N GLY A 26 26.77 -10.38 -17.38
CA GLY A 26 28.23 -10.39 -17.23
C GLY A 26 28.71 -10.34 -15.78
N LEU A 27 27.87 -10.71 -14.81
CA LEU A 27 28.33 -10.92 -13.45
C LEU A 27 29.34 -12.09 -13.42
N PRO A 28 30.35 -12.06 -12.53
CA PRO A 28 31.24 -13.19 -12.36
C PRO A 28 30.47 -14.41 -11.84
N SER A 29 30.87 -15.60 -12.27
CA SER A 29 30.38 -16.85 -11.66
C SER A 29 30.73 -16.83 -10.16
N PRO A 30 29.80 -17.18 -9.24
CA PRO A 30 28.49 -17.81 -9.45
C PRO A 30 27.30 -16.86 -9.58
N LEU A 31 27.50 -15.54 -9.50
CA LEU A 31 26.42 -14.54 -9.46
C LEU A 31 25.76 -14.29 -10.82
N ASP A 32 26.36 -14.80 -11.90
CA ASP A 32 25.76 -14.84 -13.24
C ASP A 32 24.40 -15.55 -13.22
N GLY A 33 23.31 -14.76 -13.31
CA GLY A 33 21.93 -15.19 -13.10
C GLY A 33 21.20 -14.46 -11.96
N LEU A 34 21.93 -13.70 -11.13
CA LEU A 34 21.35 -12.88 -10.06
C LEU A 34 20.60 -11.68 -10.63
N GLY A 35 19.43 -11.40 -10.07
CA GLY A 35 18.63 -10.23 -10.34
C GLY A 35 17.88 -9.74 -9.12
N PHE A 36 17.29 -8.57 -9.29
CA PHE A 36 16.52 -7.88 -8.27
C PHE A 36 15.20 -7.41 -8.87
N GLN A 37 14.14 -7.47 -8.07
CA GLN A 37 12.88 -6.81 -8.36
C GLN A 37 12.33 -6.18 -7.09
N GLY A 38 11.57 -5.10 -7.23
CA GLY A 38 10.87 -4.51 -6.11
C GLY A 38 9.94 -3.39 -6.52
N SER A 39 9.08 -3.00 -5.60
CA SER A 39 8.28 -1.79 -5.72
C SER A 39 8.09 -1.12 -4.38
N VAL A 40 7.84 0.19 -4.43
CA VAL A 40 7.53 1.04 -3.29
C VAL A 40 6.36 1.94 -3.65
N THR A 41 5.39 2.01 -2.75
CA THR A 41 4.18 2.81 -2.86
C THR A 41 4.12 3.74 -1.65
N ARG A 42 3.98 5.04 -1.90
CA ARG A 42 3.75 6.05 -0.85
C ARG A 42 2.44 6.77 -1.12
N LEU A 43 1.55 6.73 -0.14
CA LEU A 43 0.20 7.27 -0.23
C LEU A 43 -0.05 8.30 0.87
N THR A 44 -0.83 9.31 0.51
CA THR A 44 -1.50 10.23 1.41
C THR A 44 -3.00 10.08 1.18
N SER A 45 -3.75 9.95 2.27
CA SER A 45 -5.20 9.75 2.23
C SER A 45 -5.88 10.71 3.20
N SER A 46 -7.05 11.19 2.82
CA SER A 46 -7.92 12.04 3.64
C SER A 46 -9.38 11.71 3.32
N GLN A 47 -10.21 11.61 4.34
CA GLN A 47 -11.65 11.40 4.29
C GLN A 47 -12.31 12.26 5.37
N ASN A 48 -13.53 12.71 5.14
CA ASN A 48 -14.38 13.24 6.20
C ASN A 48 -15.16 12.08 6.87
N VAL A 49 -15.21 12.10 8.20
CA VAL A 49 -15.92 11.14 9.03
C VAL A 49 -17.08 11.89 9.70
N PRO A 50 -18.33 11.69 9.26
CA PRO A 50 -19.50 12.38 9.81
C PRO A 50 -19.84 11.85 11.21
N THR A 51 -20.21 12.75 12.11
CA THR A 51 -20.72 12.45 13.45
C THR A 51 -22.19 12.82 13.51
N ALA A 52 -23.05 11.86 13.87
CA ALA A 52 -24.48 12.08 14.01
C ALA A 52 -24.90 12.25 15.48
N ASN A 53 -25.92 13.08 15.72
CA ASN A 53 -26.56 13.19 17.03
C ASN A 53 -27.53 12.02 17.29
N ASN A 54 -28.16 11.98 18.48
CA ASN A 54 -29.12 10.93 18.84
C ASN A 54 -30.38 10.89 17.94
N ALA A 55 -30.66 11.95 17.19
CA ALA A 55 -31.74 12.01 16.21
C ALA A 55 -31.31 11.48 14.82
N GLY A 56 -30.03 11.12 14.63
CA GLY A 56 -29.48 10.65 13.37
C GLY A 56 -29.06 11.77 12.40
N GLU A 57 -29.05 13.02 12.86
CA GLU A 57 -28.65 14.18 12.07
C GLU A 57 -27.14 14.38 12.16
N ILE A 58 -26.47 14.61 11.03
CA ILE A 58 -25.03 14.92 11.00
C ILE A 58 -24.81 16.29 11.61
N VAL A 59 -24.04 16.35 12.70
CA VAL A 59 -23.76 17.58 13.45
C VAL A 59 -22.32 18.07 13.31
N SER A 60 -21.40 17.21 12.84
CA SER A 60 -20.03 17.58 12.54
C SER A 60 -19.35 16.57 11.61
N GLU A 61 -18.24 16.97 11.01
CA GLU A 61 -17.37 16.10 10.20
C GLU A 61 -15.92 16.27 10.64
N LEU A 62 -15.20 15.16 10.80
CA LEU A 62 -13.78 15.15 11.12
C LEU A 62 -12.97 14.70 9.91
N GLU A 63 -11.94 15.46 9.52
CA GLU A 63 -10.98 15.00 8.52
C GLU A 63 -10.00 14.00 9.15
N ALA A 64 -9.95 12.79 8.61
CA ALA A 64 -9.07 11.72 9.06
C ALA A 64 -8.44 10.99 7.87
N PRO A 65 -7.25 10.37 8.01
CA PRO A 65 -6.75 9.44 7.01
C PRO A 65 -7.69 8.23 6.84
N PHE A 66 -7.61 7.57 5.70
CA PHE A 66 -8.37 6.33 5.47
C PHE A 66 -7.98 5.23 6.45
N PHE A 67 -8.97 4.56 7.03
CA PHE A 67 -8.76 3.36 7.83
C PHE A 67 -8.24 2.22 6.97
N GLY A 68 -7.34 1.40 7.51
CA GLY A 68 -6.77 0.26 6.76
C GLY A 68 -5.74 0.63 5.68
N VAL A 69 -5.49 1.93 5.44
CA VAL A 69 -4.57 2.38 4.39
C VAL A 69 -3.23 2.78 5.00
N SER A 70 -2.20 1.98 4.73
CA SER A 70 -0.82 2.30 5.09
C SER A 70 -0.28 3.42 4.20
N LYS A 71 0.40 4.40 4.81
CA LYS A 71 1.07 5.50 4.07
C LYS A 71 2.26 5.05 3.23
N LEU A 72 2.86 3.91 3.58
CA LEU A 72 4.03 3.37 2.90
C LEU A 72 3.96 1.84 2.85
N SER A 73 4.17 1.27 1.66
CA SER A 73 4.34 -0.17 1.47
C SER A 73 5.42 -0.45 0.44
N TRP A 74 6.15 -1.54 0.61
CA TRP A 74 7.18 -1.95 -0.33
C TRP A 74 7.36 -3.48 -0.34
N ASN A 75 7.92 -3.96 -1.45
CA ASN A 75 8.44 -5.31 -1.57
C ASN A 75 9.80 -5.29 -2.26
N ALA A 76 10.62 -6.28 -1.93
CA ALA A 76 11.91 -6.51 -2.55
C ALA A 76 12.07 -8.02 -2.76
N THR A 77 12.67 -8.42 -3.85
CA THR A 77 12.98 -9.81 -4.14
C THR A 77 14.34 -9.91 -4.82
N LEU A 78 15.18 -10.78 -4.27
CA LEU A 78 16.39 -11.27 -4.93
C LEU A 78 16.03 -12.53 -5.69
N ALA A 79 16.40 -12.60 -6.95
CA ALA A 79 16.17 -13.75 -7.81
C ALA A 79 17.50 -14.27 -8.32
N TYR A 80 17.63 -15.57 -8.46
CA TYR A 80 18.75 -16.22 -9.12
C TYR A 80 18.19 -17.22 -10.12
N GLU A 81 18.51 -17.06 -11.39
CA GLU A 81 18.16 -18.02 -12.42
C GLU A 81 19.38 -18.30 -13.31
N LYS A 82 19.87 -19.55 -13.27
CA LYS A 82 20.97 -20.01 -14.10
C LYS A 82 20.73 -21.46 -14.56
N GLY A 83 20.48 -21.64 -15.85
CA GLY A 83 20.22 -22.95 -16.43
C GLY A 83 19.03 -23.64 -15.73
N PRO A 84 19.18 -24.87 -15.22
CA PRO A 84 18.08 -25.57 -14.54
C PRO A 84 17.85 -25.14 -13.08
N VAL A 85 18.72 -24.27 -12.51
CA VAL A 85 18.63 -23.85 -11.12
C VAL A 85 17.99 -22.47 -11.01
N GLY A 86 16.92 -22.38 -10.23
CA GLY A 86 16.21 -21.14 -9.93
C GLY A 86 15.90 -21.00 -8.44
N ALA A 87 16.08 -19.81 -7.89
CA ALA A 87 15.72 -19.48 -6.51
C ALA A 87 15.26 -18.04 -6.40
N ARG A 88 14.33 -17.76 -5.48
CA ARG A 88 13.85 -16.41 -5.18
C ARG A 88 13.69 -16.22 -3.68
N LEU A 89 14.14 -15.07 -3.17
CA LEU A 89 13.98 -14.65 -1.80
C LEU A 89 13.25 -13.31 -1.78
N SER A 90 12.06 -13.28 -1.20
CA SER A 90 11.18 -12.12 -1.19
C SER A 90 10.89 -11.62 0.22
N TYR A 91 10.78 -10.30 0.37
CA TYR A 91 10.34 -9.65 1.59
C TYR A 91 9.33 -8.55 1.26
N VAL A 92 8.25 -8.49 2.06
CA VAL A 92 7.15 -7.53 1.88
C VAL A 92 6.88 -6.86 3.22
N ARG A 93 6.72 -5.54 3.20
CA ARG A 93 6.41 -4.76 4.41
C ARG A 93 5.51 -3.57 4.10
N ARG A 94 4.69 -3.22 5.08
CA ARG A 94 3.94 -1.96 5.10
C ARG A 94 4.03 -1.29 6.47
N ALA A 95 3.92 0.04 6.48
CA ALA A 95 3.83 0.82 7.70
C ALA A 95 2.48 0.59 8.39
N GLY A 96 2.39 0.93 9.67
CA GLY A 96 1.12 0.96 10.39
C GLY A 96 0.10 1.88 9.72
N PHE A 97 -1.17 1.61 9.99
CA PHE A 97 -2.31 2.37 9.49
C PHE A 97 -3.26 2.68 10.65
N LEU A 98 -4.19 3.62 10.43
CA LEU A 98 -5.29 3.84 11.37
C LEU A 98 -6.21 2.62 11.36
N ALA A 99 -6.18 1.84 12.45
CA ALA A 99 -7.17 0.80 12.69
C ALA A 99 -8.54 1.44 12.95
N ALA A 100 -9.61 0.70 12.66
CA ALA A 100 -11.00 1.19 12.68
C ALA A 100 -11.35 1.99 13.94
N ASN A 101 -12.25 2.96 13.78
CA ASN A 101 -12.94 3.64 14.87
C ASN A 101 -13.99 2.73 15.52
#